data_AF-A0A5D3BZ02-F1
#
_entry.id   AF-A0A5D3BZ02-F1
#
_cell.length_a   1.000
_cell.length_b   1.000
_cell.length_c   1.000
_cell.angle_alpha   90.00
_cell.angle_beta   90.00
_cell.angle_gamma   90.00
#
_symmetry.space_group_name_H-M   'P 1'
#
loop_
_entity.id
_entity.type
_entity.pdbx_description
1 polymer ?
#
loop_
_entity_poly.entity_id
_entity_poly.type
_entity_poly.pdbx_seq_one_letter_code
_entity_poly.pdbx_strand_id
1 'polypeptide(L)'
;MWLTSIETIFRYMKCPEDQKVQCAIFFLEDRGTDWWETAERMLGGDASKITWEQFKENFYTKFFSANVKHAKLQEFLNLEQGDMTVEQYDAEFDMLSRFAPDVVRDEAARTEKFVRDLRLDL
;
A
#
# COMPACT_ATOMS: atom_id res chain seq x y z
N MET A 1 -5.00 -1.29 2.77
CA MET A 1 -5.86 -2.48 2.96
C MET A 1 -6.77 -2.81 1.76
N TRP A 2 -7.11 -1.90 0.83
CA TRP A 2 -7.77 -2.32 -0.44
C TRP A 2 -6.75 -2.78 -1.50
N LEU A 3 -5.75 -1.93 -1.79
CA LEU A 3 -4.76 -2.20 -2.84
C LEU A 3 -3.97 -3.50 -2.60
N THR A 4 -3.59 -3.78 -1.35
CA THR A 4 -2.93 -5.03 -0.96
C THR A 4 -3.78 -6.27 -1.28
N SER A 5 -5.09 -6.18 -1.04
CA SER A 5 -6.03 -7.28 -1.31
C SER A 5 -6.17 -7.50 -2.81
N ILE A 6 -6.27 -6.43 -3.60
CA ILE A 6 -6.27 -6.49 -5.06
C ILE A 6 -4.98 -7.08 -5.61
N GLU A 7 -3.81 -6.65 -5.12
CA GLU A 7 -2.52 -7.22 -5.53
C GLU A 7 -2.39 -8.71 -5.18
N THR A 8 -2.97 -9.13 -4.06
CA THR A 8 -3.03 -10.55 -3.67
C THR A 8 -3.91 -11.35 -4.63
N ILE A 9 -5.09 -10.83 -4.98
CA ILE A 9 -5.99 -11.44 -5.96
C ILE A 9 -5.30 -11.54 -7.33
N PHE A 10 -4.65 -10.48 -7.80
CA PHE A 10 -3.94 -10.49 -9.08
C PHE A 10 -2.81 -11.50 -9.11
N ARG A 11 -2.05 -11.64 -8.01
CA ARG A 11 -1.01 -12.65 -7.89
C ARG A 11 -1.58 -14.06 -7.94
N TYR A 12 -2.66 -14.33 -7.19
CA TYR A 12 -3.32 -15.63 -7.17
C TYR A 12 -3.88 -16.01 -8.55
N MET A 13 -4.54 -15.06 -9.21
CA MET A 13 -5.17 -15.26 -10.53
C MET A 13 -4.17 -15.21 -11.70
N LYS A 14 -2.90 -14.85 -11.45
CA LYS A 14 -1.90 -14.56 -12.50
C LYS A 14 -2.42 -13.54 -13.51
N CYS A 15 -3.01 -12.46 -13.02
CA CYS A 15 -3.60 -11.41 -13.85
C CYS A 15 -2.52 -10.76 -14.74
N PRO A 16 -2.74 -10.68 -16.07
CA PRO A 16 -1.84 -10.00 -16.99
C PRO A 16 -1.64 -8.53 -16.64
N GLU A 17 -0.43 -8.01 -16.83
CA GLU A 17 -0.06 -6.64 -16.43
C GLU A 17 -0.93 -5.57 -17.10
N ASP A 18 -1.23 -5.77 -18.38
CA ASP A 18 -2.06 -4.91 -19.22
C ASP A 18 -3.55 -4.94 -18.84
N GLN A 19 -3.98 -5.92 -18.02
CA GLN A 19 -5.36 -6.04 -17.55
C GLN A 19 -5.57 -5.54 -16.11
N LYS A 20 -4.51 -5.40 -15.31
CA LYS A 20 -4.61 -5.07 -13.88
C LYS A 20 -5.38 -3.78 -13.60
N VAL A 21 -5.12 -2.72 -14.38
CA VAL A 21 -5.79 -1.43 -14.18
C VAL A 21 -7.30 -1.58 -14.40
N GLN A 22 -7.70 -2.21 -15.51
CA GLN A 22 -9.11 -2.46 -15.82
C GLN A 22 -9.80 -3.31 -14.75
N CYS A 23 -9.14 -4.39 -14.30
CA CYS A 23 -9.67 -5.21 -13.22
C CYS A 23 -9.81 -4.41 -11.92
N ALA A 24 -8.83 -3.58 -11.57
CA ALA A 24 -8.87 -2.79 -10.34
C ALA A 24 -9.99 -1.74 -10.35
N ILE A 25 -10.22 -1.10 -11.50
CA ILE A 25 -11.33 -0.15 -11.69
C ILE A 25 -12.67 -0.84 -11.43
N PHE A 26 -12.84 -2.06 -11.92
CA PHE A 26 -14.05 -2.85 -11.69
C PHE A 26 -14.31 -3.14 -10.20
N PHE A 27 -13.25 -3.25 -9.39
CA PHE A 27 -13.35 -3.46 -7.94
C PHE A 27 -13.44 -2.15 -7.12
N LEU A 28 -13.44 -0.99 -7.76
CA LEU A 28 -13.69 0.28 -7.06
C LEU A 28 -15.18 0.38 -6.71
N GLU A 29 -15.44 0.91 -5.52
CA GLU A 29 -16.79 1.15 -5.01
C GLU A 29 -16.88 2.61 -4.51
N ASP A 30 -18.09 3.16 -4.54
CA ASP A 30 -18.44 4.49 -4.03
C ASP A 30 -17.45 5.59 -4.49
N ARG A 31 -16.75 6.21 -3.53
CA ARG A 31 -15.77 7.28 -3.73
C ARG A 31 -14.59 6.86 -4.63
N GLY A 32 -14.32 5.56 -4.73
CA GLY A 32 -13.35 5.00 -5.65
C GLY A 32 -13.76 5.22 -7.10
N THR A 33 -15.02 4.88 -7.41
CA THR A 33 -15.59 5.00 -8.76
C THR A 33 -15.66 6.45 -9.21
N ASP A 34 -16.21 7.35 -8.36
CA ASP A 34 -16.31 8.79 -8.67
C ASP A 34 -14.94 9.42 -8.98
N TRP A 35 -13.91 9.01 -8.23
CA TRP A 35 -12.55 9.48 -8.45
C TRP A 35 -12.01 8.98 -9.79
N TRP A 36 -12.20 7.69 -10.09
CA TRP A 36 -11.68 7.10 -11.32
C TRP A 36 -12.32 7.72 -12.56
N GLU A 37 -13.64 7.92 -12.57
CA GLU A 37 -14.34 8.59 -13.68
C GLU A 37 -13.76 9.99 -13.97
N THR A 38 -13.42 10.72 -12.90
CA THR A 38 -12.78 12.04 -13.03
C THR A 38 -11.36 11.92 -13.60
N ALA A 39 -10.57 10.95 -13.13
CA ALA A 39 -9.20 10.72 -13.57
C ALA A 39 -9.14 10.21 -15.03
N GLU A 40 -10.02 9.29 -15.39
CA GLU A 40 -10.13 8.73 -16.74
C GLU A 40 -10.50 9.80 -17.77
N ARG A 41 -11.37 10.75 -17.41
CA ARG A 41 -11.67 11.90 -18.26
C ARG A 41 -10.42 12.75 -18.54
N MET A 42 -9.52 12.90 -17.55
CA MET A 42 -8.23 13.59 -17.75
C MET A 42 -7.27 12.78 -18.64
N LEU A 43 -7.40 11.46 -18.66
CA LEU A 43 -6.68 10.55 -19.56
C LEU A 43 -7.33 10.46 -20.96
N GLY A 44 -8.40 11.21 -21.22
CA GLY A 44 -9.13 11.17 -22.49
C GLY A 44 -9.93 9.89 -22.70
N GLY A 45 -10.47 9.30 -21.63
CA GLY A 45 -11.41 8.18 -21.70
C GLY A 45 -10.77 6.81 -21.86
N ASP A 46 -9.46 6.68 -21.61
CA ASP A 46 -8.73 5.45 -21.91
C ASP A 46 -7.78 5.08 -20.75
N ALA A 47 -8.24 4.15 -19.93
CA ALA A 47 -7.48 3.59 -18.82
C ALA A 47 -6.25 2.78 -19.25
N SER A 48 -6.16 2.33 -20.51
CA SER A 48 -4.99 1.59 -21.01
C SER A 48 -3.75 2.49 -21.14
N LYS A 49 -3.93 3.81 -21.04
CA LYS A 49 -2.84 4.80 -21.09
C LYS A 49 -1.99 4.87 -19.83
N ILE A 50 -2.40 4.22 -18.74
CA ILE A 50 -1.60 4.17 -17.52
C ILE A 50 -1.24 2.74 -17.16
N THR A 51 -0.05 2.60 -16.58
CA THR A 51 0.45 1.35 -16.02
C THR A 51 -0.19 1.07 -14.65
N TRP A 52 -0.07 -0.17 -14.18
CA TRP A 52 -0.50 -0.53 -12.84
C TRP A 52 0.21 0.30 -11.76
N GLU A 53 1.51 0.53 -11.93
CA GLU A 53 2.32 1.37 -11.03
C GLU A 53 1.78 2.80 -10.93
N GLN A 54 1.48 3.43 -12.07
CA GLN A 54 0.89 4.77 -12.10
C GLN A 54 -0.50 4.82 -11.47
N PHE A 55 -1.32 3.78 -11.68
CA PHE A 55 -2.60 3.66 -11.00
C PHE A 55 -2.43 3.64 -9.48
N LYS A 56 -1.49 2.84 -8.96
CA LYS A 56 -1.19 2.76 -7.53
C LYS A 56 -0.75 4.11 -6.98
N GLU A 57 0.17 4.80 -7.65
CA GLU A 57 0.64 6.13 -7.23
C GLU A 57 -0.50 7.15 -7.16
N ASN A 58 -1.36 7.17 -8.18
CA ASN A 58 -2.51 8.06 -8.23
C ASN A 58 -3.54 7.73 -7.15
N PHE A 59 -3.82 6.44 -6.93
CA PHE A 59 -4.69 5.96 -5.86
C PHE A 59 -4.16 6.40 -4.50
N TYR A 60 -2.86 6.17 -4.23
CA TYR A 60 -2.23 6.60 -2.99
C TYR A 60 -2.29 8.12 -2.82
N THR A 61 -2.06 8.89 -3.88
CA THR A 61 -2.12 10.36 -3.82
C THR A 61 -3.53 10.87 -3.53
N LYS A 62 -4.56 10.26 -4.11
CA LYS A 62 -5.96 10.64 -3.91
C LYS A 62 -6.46 10.30 -2.51
N PHE A 63 -6.23 9.08 -2.06
CA PHE A 63 -6.86 8.54 -0.86
C PHE A 63 -5.98 8.63 0.39
N PHE A 64 -4.67 8.84 0.23
CA PHE A 64 -3.73 9.08 1.33
C PHE A 64 -3.14 10.48 1.18
N SER A 65 -3.74 11.45 1.88
CA SER A 65 -3.21 12.81 1.94
C SER A 65 -1.78 12.84 2.51
N ALA A 66 -1.03 13.91 2.25
CA ALA A 66 0.31 14.08 2.83
C ALA A 66 0.29 13.95 4.38
N ASN A 67 -0.77 14.44 5.03
CA ASN A 67 -0.95 14.30 6.47
C ASN A 67 -1.19 12.86 6.90
N VAL A 68 -1.96 12.08 6.14
CA VAL A 68 -2.18 10.65 6.42
C VAL A 68 -0.89 9.86 6.19
N LYS A 69 -0.15 10.15 5.11
CA LYS A 69 1.17 9.53 4.87
C LYS A 69 2.15 9.86 5.99
N HIS A 70 2.20 11.12 6.41
CA HIS A 70 3.03 11.55 7.54
C HIS A 70 2.60 10.88 8.84
N ALA A 71 1.30 10.79 9.13
CA ALA A 71 0.80 10.07 10.30
C ALA A 71 1.20 8.60 10.28
N LYS A 72 1.06 7.92 9.13
CA LYS A 72 1.47 6.51 8.97
C LYS A 72 2.99 6.32 9.08
N LEU A 73 3.79 7.26 8.59
CA LEU A 73 5.23 7.27 8.84
C LEU A 73 5.54 7.41 10.33
N GLN A 74 4.87 8.30 11.05
CA GLN A 74 5.06 8.46 12.49
C GLN A 74 4.61 7.22 13.27
N GLU A 75 3.50 6.59 12.89
CA GLU A 75 3.09 5.29 13.44
C GLU A 75 4.19 4.24 13.22
N PHE A 76 4.77 4.16 12.02
CA PHE A 76 5.85 3.21 11.73
C PHE A 76 7.11 3.47 12.56
N LEU A 77 7.51 4.74 12.70
CA LEU A 77 8.70 5.13 13.45
C LEU A 77 8.58 4.76 14.92
N ASN A 78 7.38 4.89 15.48
CA ASN A 78 7.07 4.58 16.89
C ASN A 78 6.49 3.17 17.09
N LEU A 79 6.48 2.32 16.05
CA LEU A 79 5.93 0.98 16.14
C LEU A 79 6.83 0.12 17.02
N GLU A 80 6.28 -0.37 18.12
CA GLU A 80 6.87 -1.36 19.02
C GLU A 80 5.93 -2.58 19.09
N GLN A 81 6.45 -3.78 19.35
CA GLN A 81 5.60 -4.97 19.51
C GLN A 81 4.57 -4.76 20.62
N GLY A 82 4.96 -4.16 21.74
CA GLY A 82 4.07 -3.95 22.89
C GLY A 82 3.43 -5.26 23.34
N ASP A 83 2.10 -5.28 23.39
CA ASP A 83 1.31 -6.47 23.78
C ASP A 83 0.81 -7.29 22.58
N MET A 84 1.25 -6.97 21.35
CA MET A 84 0.92 -7.75 20.16
C MET A 84 1.66 -9.09 20.13
N THR A 85 1.05 -10.11 19.52
CA THR A 85 1.81 -11.30 19.13
C THR A 85 2.82 -10.93 18.05
N VAL A 86 3.86 -11.77 17.88
CA VAL A 86 4.86 -11.54 16.84
C VAL A 86 4.23 -11.49 15.45
N GLU A 87 3.21 -12.31 15.17
CA GLU A 87 2.51 -12.31 13.89
C GLU A 87 1.68 -11.03 13.66
N GLN A 88 1.06 -10.50 14.71
CA GLN A 88 0.32 -9.23 14.63
C GLN A 88 1.26 -8.06 14.40
N TYR A 89 2.38 -8.04 15.11
CA TYR A 89 3.44 -7.04 14.93
C TYR A 89 4.03 -7.10 13.51
N ASP A 90 4.32 -8.29 13.00
CA ASP A 90 4.83 -8.49 11.65
C ASP A 90 3.88 -7.95 10.58
N ALA A 91 2.58 -8.25 10.69
CA ALA A 91 1.58 -7.73 9.77
C ALA A 91 1.46 -6.19 9.80
N GLU A 92 1.50 -5.59 11.00
CA GLU A 92 1.52 -4.12 11.17
C GLU A 92 2.80 -3.50 10.59
N PHE A 93 3.96 -4.11 10.86
CA PHE A 93 5.25 -3.68 10.34
C PHE A 93 5.29 -3.68 8.81
N ASP A 94 4.82 -4.77 8.19
CA ASP A 94 4.74 -4.92 6.74
C ASP A 94 3.77 -3.93 6.09
N MET A 95 2.70 -3.57 6.78
CA MET A 95 1.76 -2.58 6.31
C MET A 95 2.33 -1.16 6.39
N LEU A 96 2.93 -0.81 7.53
CA LEU A 96 3.40 0.53 7.83
C LEU A 96 4.74 0.87 7.14
N SER A 97 5.61 -0.11 6.92
CA SER A 97 6.90 0.07 6.22
C SER A 97 6.75 0.64 4.81
N ARG A 98 5.60 0.43 4.16
CA ARG A 98 5.27 0.99 2.83
C ARG A 98 5.21 2.52 2.82
N PHE A 99 5.04 3.16 3.98
CA PHE A 99 5.02 4.61 4.14
C PHE A 99 6.39 5.19 4.51
N ALA A 100 7.40 4.34 4.69
CA ALA A 100 8.73 4.72 5.16
C ALA A 100 9.87 4.08 4.35
N PRO A 101 9.88 4.20 3.01
CA PRO A 101 10.88 3.54 2.17
C PRO A 101 12.32 3.92 2.53
N ASP A 102 12.55 5.13 3.03
CA ASP A 102 13.88 5.59 3.46
C ASP A 102 14.36 4.89 4.75
N VAL A 103 13.44 4.45 5.61
CA VAL A 103 13.73 3.75 6.87
C VAL A 103 14.01 2.27 6.62
N VAL A 104 13.29 1.65 5.67
CA VAL A 104 13.47 0.25 5.25
C VAL A 104 14.13 0.14 3.88
N ARG A 105 15.16 0.97 3.65
CA ARG A 105 15.86 1.11 2.35
C ARG A 105 16.46 -0.18 1.81
N ASP A 106 16.83 -1.10 2.70
CA ASP A 106 17.40 -2.40 2.38
C ASP A 106 17.01 -3.43 3.46
N GLU A 107 17.26 -4.71 3.17
CA GLU A 107 16.94 -5.83 4.07
C GLU A 107 17.65 -5.73 5.42
N ALA A 108 18.85 -5.16 5.47
CA ALA A 108 19.59 -5.00 6.72
C ALA A 108 18.92 -3.95 7.62
N ALA A 109 18.60 -2.78 7.07
CA ALA A 109 17.88 -1.72 7.77
C ALA A 109 16.47 -2.15 8.20
N ARG A 110 15.78 -2.93 7.35
CA ARG A 110 14.47 -3.51 7.68
C ARG A 110 14.57 -4.46 8.87
N THR A 111 15.51 -5.41 8.81
CA THR A 111 15.74 -6.40 9.88
C THR A 111 16.16 -5.73 11.18
N GLU A 112 17.08 -4.76 11.10
CA GLU A 112 17.55 -4.00 12.27
C GLU A 112 16.39 -3.30 12.99
N LYS A 113 15.53 -2.60 12.24
CA LYS A 113 14.35 -1.95 12.83
C LYS A 113 13.38 -2.97 13.43
N PHE A 114 13.08 -4.04 12.70
CA PHE A 114 12.16 -5.09 13.17
C PHE A 114 12.62 -5.69 14.49
N VAL A 115 13.89 -6.09 14.58
CA VAL A 115 14.45 -6.72 15.79
C VAL A 115 14.57 -5.73 16.94
N ARG A 116 14.95 -4.47 16.67
CA ARG A 116 15.08 -3.44 17.71
C ARG A 116 13.77 -3.16 18.43
N ASP A 117 12.66 -3.18 17.68
CA ASP A 117 11.36 -2.80 18.21
C ASP A 117 10.52 -4.05 18.63
N LEU A 118 11.12 -5.24 18.57
CA LEU A 118 10.58 -6.51 19.08
C LEU A 118 10.81 -6.62 20.59
N ARG A 119 9.82 -7.14 21.34
CA ARG A 119 9.99 -7.43 22.77
C ARG A 119 10.92 -8.64 22.92
N LEU A 120 12.02 -8.49 23.67
CA LEU A 120 13.05 -9.53 23.84
C LEU A 120 12.62 -10.68 24.77
N ASP A 121 11.51 -10.49 25.48
CA ASP A 121 10.95 -11.42 26.44
C ASP A 121 10.10 -12.49 25.72
N LEU A 122 10.78 -13.50 25.18
CA LEU A 122 10.22 -14.79 24.74
C LEU A 122 10.69 -15.92 25.67
#